data_AF-A0A952QY49-F1
#
_entry.id   AF-A0A952QY49-F1
#
_cell.length_a   1.000
_cell.length_b   1.000
_cell.length_c   1.000
_cell.angle_alpha   90.00
_cell.angle_beta   90.00
_cell.angle_gamma   90.00
#
_symmetry.space_group_name_H-M   'P 1'
#
loop_
_entity.id
_entity.type
_entity.pdbx_description
1 polymer ?
#
loop_
_entity_poly.entity_id
_entity_poly.type
_entity_poly.pdbx_seq_one_letter_code
_entity_poly.pdbx_strand_id
1 'polypeptide(L)'
;MIDRQFKRLALLAATAMAGLTFYVMAQEAAPADFTVATTADYGTYLVTPDGHSLYLYVKDEGGVSACVDACANNWIALLPGDDGVATAGEGVDQSLVGTTTRADGGVQVTYGGHPLYTFKRDTAPGTTRGQKLGGEFFLVSPTAAAIEDKLPEQQADISESDLDALKATGAAVFAANCAVCHGDNGEGRIGPALANNSIVGNTDFIVERVLNGFIEHGMPPFKALDDQQIAGVITFVRTSFGNDYGAVLAEEVSTRR
;
A
#
# COMPACT_ATOMS: atom_id res chain seq x y z
N MET A 1 46.82 -30.10 -75.32
CA MET A 1 48.19 -29.70 -74.90
C MET A 1 48.09 -28.26 -74.44
N ILE A 2 47.94 -28.05 -73.13
CA ILE A 2 48.96 -27.39 -72.26
C ILE A 2 49.22 -25.95 -72.70
N ASP A 3 48.70 -24.94 -71.98
CA ASP A 3 49.56 -24.13 -71.10
C ASP A 3 48.76 -23.17 -70.18
N ARG A 4 49.38 -22.92 -69.03
CA ARG A 4 49.04 -22.15 -67.82
C ARG A 4 48.82 -20.66 -68.08
N GLN A 5 48.02 -19.99 -67.22
CA GLN A 5 48.46 -18.78 -66.47
C GLN A 5 47.49 -18.45 -65.30
N PHE A 6 47.94 -18.78 -64.10
CA PHE A 6 47.88 -18.02 -62.84
C PHE A 6 46.94 -16.80 -62.70
N LYS A 7 46.11 -16.78 -61.64
CA LYS A 7 46.01 -15.64 -60.71
C LYS A 7 45.26 -15.97 -59.39
N ARG A 8 46.05 -15.96 -58.31
CA ARG A 8 45.86 -15.35 -56.97
C ARG A 8 44.68 -15.83 -56.11
N LEU A 9 44.93 -16.67 -55.09
CA LEU A 9 45.25 -16.32 -53.68
C LEU A 9 44.19 -15.48 -52.95
N ALA A 10 43.44 -16.13 -52.05
CA ALA A 10 42.95 -15.54 -50.81
C ALA A 10 42.84 -16.66 -49.76
N LEU A 11 43.85 -16.74 -48.89
CA LEU A 11 43.86 -17.62 -47.72
C LEU A 11 43.25 -16.80 -46.56
N LEU A 12 42.00 -17.09 -46.20
CA LEU A 12 41.36 -16.53 -45.00
C LEU A 12 41.82 -17.35 -43.80
N ALA A 13 42.77 -16.83 -43.04
CA ALA A 13 43.10 -17.33 -41.71
C ALA A 13 42.06 -16.79 -40.72
N ALA A 14 41.10 -17.63 -40.32
CA ALA A 14 40.17 -17.32 -39.25
C ALA A 14 40.85 -17.59 -37.89
N THR A 15 41.28 -16.53 -37.22
CA THR A 15 41.71 -16.57 -35.82
C THR A 15 40.47 -16.68 -34.92
N ALA A 16 40.27 -17.85 -34.32
CA ALA A 16 39.24 -18.05 -33.30
C ALA A 16 39.68 -17.40 -31.98
N MET A 17 39.13 -16.23 -31.64
CA MET A 17 39.19 -15.69 -30.28
C MET A 17 38.17 -16.44 -29.41
N ALA A 18 38.65 -17.31 -28.53
CA ALA A 18 37.85 -17.88 -27.46
C ALA A 18 37.62 -16.79 -26.39
N GLY A 19 36.49 -16.10 -26.46
CA GLY A 19 36.05 -15.18 -25.40
C GLY A 19 35.61 -15.98 -24.17
N LEU A 20 36.32 -15.84 -23.06
CA LEU A 20 35.92 -16.35 -21.75
C LEU A 20 34.78 -15.46 -21.23
N THR A 21 33.54 -15.85 -21.45
CA THR A 21 32.36 -15.19 -20.88
C THR A 21 32.21 -15.62 -19.43
N PHE A 22 32.51 -14.71 -18.49
CA PHE A 22 32.11 -14.87 -17.10
C PHE A 22 30.58 -14.71 -17.01
N TYR A 23 29.86 -15.82 -16.95
CA TYR A 23 28.47 -15.82 -16.55
C TYR A 23 28.40 -15.46 -15.06
N VAL A 24 28.06 -14.21 -14.76
CA VAL A 24 27.58 -13.86 -13.42
C VAL A 24 26.20 -14.50 -13.30
N MET A 25 26.11 -15.57 -12.53
CA MET A 25 24.82 -16.11 -12.13
C MET A 25 24.20 -15.11 -11.17
N ALA A 26 23.15 -14.41 -11.61
CA ALA A 26 22.31 -13.64 -10.71
C ALA A 26 21.71 -14.63 -9.71
N GLN A 27 22.11 -14.53 -8.45
CA GLN A 27 21.49 -15.30 -7.37
C GLN A 27 20.10 -14.71 -7.16
N GLU A 28 19.07 -15.50 -7.46
CA GLU A 28 17.68 -15.16 -7.17
C GLU A 28 17.56 -14.96 -5.65
N ALA A 29 17.16 -13.75 -5.24
CA ALA A 29 16.98 -13.45 -3.84
C ALA A 29 15.87 -14.34 -3.26
N ALA A 30 16.04 -14.79 -2.02
CA ALA A 30 14.99 -15.54 -1.33
C ALA A 30 13.69 -14.70 -1.28
N PRO A 31 12.52 -15.35 -1.39
CA PRO A 31 11.25 -14.64 -1.26
C PRO A 31 11.16 -13.99 0.12
N ALA A 32 10.65 -12.77 0.18
CA ALA A 32 10.44 -12.07 1.44
C ALA A 32 9.36 -12.78 2.28
N ASP A 33 9.52 -12.78 3.61
CA ASP A 33 8.55 -13.30 4.56
C ASP A 33 7.46 -12.28 4.91
N PHE A 34 7.75 -10.99 4.72
CA PHE A 34 6.80 -9.89 4.88
C PHE A 34 7.26 -8.62 4.16
N THR A 35 6.32 -7.73 3.89
CA THR A 35 6.51 -6.47 3.17
C THR A 35 5.54 -5.42 3.72
N VAL A 36 5.36 -4.31 3.02
CA VAL A 36 4.40 -3.26 3.35
C VAL A 36 3.16 -3.28 2.44
N ALA A 37 2.03 -2.86 3.01
CA ALA A 37 0.84 -2.43 2.28
C ALA A 37 0.34 -1.10 2.87
N THR A 38 -0.62 -0.47 2.20
CA THR A 38 -1.21 0.79 2.66
C THR A 38 -2.72 0.65 2.78
N THR A 39 -3.29 1.25 3.82
CA THR A 39 -4.75 1.39 3.99
C THR A 39 -5.09 2.84 4.35
N ALA A 40 -6.28 3.29 3.96
CA ALA A 40 -6.74 4.65 4.22
C ALA A 40 -6.79 4.97 5.72
N ASP A 41 -7.21 4.00 6.53
CA ASP A 41 -7.42 4.19 7.97
C ASP A 41 -6.13 4.20 8.78
N TYR A 42 -5.08 3.50 8.36
CA TYR A 42 -3.90 3.22 9.19
C TYR A 42 -2.57 3.49 8.49
N GLY A 43 -2.59 4.02 7.27
CA GLY A 43 -1.38 4.31 6.50
C GLY A 43 -0.64 3.03 6.09
N THR A 44 0.68 3.13 6.03
CA THR A 44 1.54 2.00 5.66
C THR A 44 1.75 1.07 6.85
N TYR A 45 1.52 -0.24 6.65
CA TYR A 45 1.63 -1.27 7.67
C TYR A 45 2.25 -2.55 7.09
N LEU A 46 2.75 -3.41 7.97
CA LEU A 46 3.37 -4.68 7.58
C LEU A 46 2.32 -5.74 7.20
N VAL A 47 2.60 -6.49 6.15
CA VAL A 47 1.81 -7.62 5.66
C VAL A 47 2.69 -8.79 5.25
N THR A 48 2.14 -10.01 5.26
CA THR A 48 2.75 -11.16 4.58
C THR A 48 2.72 -10.97 3.05
N PRO A 49 3.46 -11.77 2.26
CA PRO A 49 3.47 -11.66 0.78
C PRO A 49 2.11 -11.88 0.13
N ASP A 50 1.24 -12.68 0.76
CA ASP A 50 -0.15 -12.89 0.36
C ASP A 50 -1.12 -11.83 0.94
N GLY A 51 -0.61 -10.83 1.65
CA GLY A 51 -1.34 -9.62 2.04
C GLY A 51 -2.10 -9.71 3.37
N HIS A 52 -1.81 -10.70 4.21
CA HIS A 52 -2.37 -10.75 5.58
C HIS A 52 -1.65 -9.77 6.49
N SER A 53 -2.43 -8.98 7.23
CA SER A 53 -1.94 -7.96 8.17
C SER A 53 -1.08 -8.56 9.27
N LEU A 54 0.02 -7.87 9.59
CA LEU A 54 0.92 -8.23 10.69
C LEU A 54 0.73 -7.31 11.89
N TYR A 55 0.75 -7.92 13.06
CA TYR A 55 0.47 -7.29 14.34
C TYR A 55 1.59 -7.54 15.34
N LEU A 56 1.73 -6.61 16.29
CA LEU A 56 2.47 -6.78 17.52
C LEU A 56 1.50 -6.91 18.70
N TYR A 57 1.98 -7.52 19.79
CA TYR A 57 1.25 -7.65 21.05
C TYR A 57 1.94 -6.86 22.15
N VAL A 58 1.25 -5.89 22.75
CA VAL A 58 1.85 -4.95 23.72
C VAL A 58 2.28 -5.60 25.04
N LYS A 59 1.86 -6.83 25.30
CA LYS A 59 2.29 -7.59 26.48
C LYS A 59 3.53 -8.45 26.24
N ASP A 60 4.09 -8.44 25.04
CA ASP A 60 5.38 -9.07 24.78
C ASP A 60 6.49 -8.24 25.41
N GLU A 61 7.43 -8.91 26.07
CA GLU A 61 8.54 -8.27 26.78
C GLU A 61 9.88 -8.85 26.34
N GLY A 62 10.87 -7.99 26.13
CA GLY A 62 12.23 -8.43 25.77
C GLY A 62 12.30 -9.26 24.48
N GLY A 63 11.34 -9.09 23.57
CA GLY A 63 11.22 -9.89 22.35
C GLY A 63 10.72 -11.31 22.57
N VAL A 64 10.15 -11.61 23.73
CA VAL A 64 9.54 -12.92 24.04
C VAL A 64 8.02 -12.81 24.00
N SER A 65 7.39 -13.70 23.23
CA SER A 65 5.93 -13.75 23.06
C SER A 65 5.23 -14.19 24.35
N ALA A 66 4.41 -13.33 24.94
CA ALA A 66 3.44 -13.67 25.98
C ALA A 66 2.17 -14.34 25.39
N CYS A 67 1.98 -14.28 24.07
CA CYS A 67 0.88 -14.93 23.38
C CYS A 67 1.12 -16.44 23.20
N VAL A 68 0.67 -17.22 24.18
CA VAL A 68 0.73 -18.68 24.21
C VAL A 68 -0.66 -19.30 24.37
N ASP A 69 -0.75 -20.63 24.28
CA ASP A 69 -1.98 -21.40 24.49
C ASP A 69 -3.19 -20.85 23.68
N ALA A 70 -4.26 -20.45 24.37
CA ALA A 70 -5.48 -19.95 23.74
C ALA A 70 -5.27 -18.68 22.91
N CYS A 71 -4.26 -17.86 23.24
CA CYS A 71 -3.88 -16.70 22.45
C CYS A 71 -3.36 -17.14 21.08
N ALA A 72 -2.42 -18.10 21.08
CA ALA A 72 -1.79 -18.63 19.87
C ALA A 72 -2.78 -19.37 18.94
N ASN A 73 -3.97 -19.76 19.42
CA ASN A 73 -5.03 -20.32 18.58
C ASN A 73 -5.70 -19.28 17.65
N ASN A 74 -5.54 -18.00 17.93
CA ASN A 74 -6.11 -16.89 17.16
C ASN A 74 -5.04 -15.99 16.55
N TRP A 75 -3.92 -15.82 17.24
CA TRP A 75 -2.79 -14.99 16.84
C TRP A 75 -1.63 -15.89 16.46
N ILE A 76 -1.49 -16.13 15.16
CA ILE A 76 -0.55 -17.11 14.63
C ILE A 76 0.81 -16.43 14.48
N ALA A 77 1.84 -17.01 15.09
CA ALA A 77 3.20 -16.51 14.97
C ALA A 77 3.65 -16.50 13.50
N LEU A 78 4.24 -15.39 13.04
CA LEU A 78 4.95 -15.36 11.77
C LEU A 78 6.24 -16.17 11.90
N LEU A 79 6.42 -17.17 11.04
CA LEU A 79 7.61 -17.99 10.98
C LEU A 79 8.60 -17.41 9.97
N PRO A 80 9.93 -17.53 10.18
CA PRO A 80 10.90 -17.22 9.14
C PRO A 80 10.74 -18.21 7.97
N GLY A 81 11.35 -17.90 6.83
CA GLY A 81 11.45 -18.80 5.70
C GLY A 81 12.09 -20.16 6.06
N ASP A 82 12.01 -21.12 5.13
CA ASP A 82 12.45 -22.51 5.34
C ASP A 82 13.95 -22.65 5.70
N ASP A 83 14.78 -21.65 5.37
CA ASP A 83 16.19 -21.57 5.73
C ASP A 83 16.44 -21.05 7.16
N GLY A 84 15.36 -20.69 7.87
CA GLY A 84 15.37 -20.14 9.22
C GLY A 84 15.76 -18.66 9.27
N VAL A 85 15.91 -17.99 8.13
CA VAL A 85 16.28 -16.59 8.03
C VAL A 85 15.04 -15.77 7.70
N ALA A 86 14.74 -14.79 8.55
CA ALA A 86 13.64 -13.86 8.31
C ALA A 86 14.06 -12.78 7.29
N THR A 87 13.36 -12.71 6.16
CA THR A 87 13.67 -11.79 5.06
C THR A 87 12.58 -10.74 4.89
N ALA A 88 12.96 -9.47 4.92
CA ALA A 88 12.07 -8.34 4.67
C ALA A 88 11.99 -8.01 3.17
N GLY A 89 10.80 -7.62 2.72
CA GLY A 89 10.53 -7.11 1.39
C GLY A 89 10.84 -5.62 1.25
N GLU A 90 10.56 -5.09 0.06
CA GLU A 90 10.73 -3.66 -0.24
C GLU A 90 9.92 -2.78 0.74
N GLY A 91 10.50 -1.66 1.15
CA GLY A 91 9.85 -0.72 2.08
C GLY A 91 9.99 -1.09 3.57
N VAL A 92 10.70 -2.17 3.89
CA VAL A 92 10.98 -2.61 5.27
C VAL A 92 12.48 -2.61 5.52
N ASP A 93 12.91 -2.02 6.64
CA ASP A 93 14.32 -2.02 7.04
C ASP A 93 14.77 -3.41 7.52
N GLN A 94 15.52 -4.14 6.69
CA GLN A 94 16.06 -5.46 7.00
C GLN A 94 16.90 -5.49 8.31
N SER A 95 17.50 -4.37 8.72
CA SER A 95 18.33 -4.32 9.94
C SER A 95 17.52 -4.42 11.24
N LEU A 96 16.21 -4.17 11.17
CA LEU A 96 15.28 -4.31 12.28
C LEU A 96 14.67 -5.72 12.38
N VAL A 97 14.94 -6.58 11.39
CA VAL A 97 14.41 -7.93 11.33
C VAL A 97 15.25 -8.86 12.20
N GLY A 98 14.57 -9.67 13.00
CA GLY A 98 15.20 -10.71 13.79
C GLY A 98 14.31 -11.94 13.92
N THR A 99 14.74 -12.85 14.77
CA THR A 99 13.93 -13.98 15.22
C THR A 99 14.04 -14.12 16.73
N THR A 100 13.04 -14.75 17.34
CA THR A 100 13.02 -15.09 18.75
C THR A 100 12.57 -16.52 18.96
N THR A 101 13.07 -17.15 20.03
CA THR A 101 12.59 -18.46 20.48
C THR A 101 11.43 -18.25 21.45
N ARG A 102 10.28 -18.81 21.12
CA ARG A 102 9.08 -18.80 21.94
C ARG A 102 9.22 -19.76 23.12
N ALA A 103 8.43 -19.55 24.18
CA ALA A 103 8.41 -20.42 25.35
C ALA A 103 8.00 -21.88 25.04
N ASP A 104 7.23 -22.09 23.98
CA ASP A 104 6.84 -23.40 23.46
C ASP A 104 7.94 -24.07 22.60
N GLY A 105 9.09 -23.41 22.43
CA GLY A 105 10.22 -23.88 21.62
C GLY A 105 10.12 -23.54 20.14
N GLY A 106 9.02 -22.91 19.69
CA GLY A 106 8.88 -22.43 18.32
C GLY A 106 9.79 -21.23 18.02
N VAL A 107 10.03 -20.98 16.73
CA VAL A 107 10.71 -19.75 16.27
C VAL A 107 9.68 -18.78 15.73
N GLN A 108 9.87 -17.50 15.97
CA GLN A 108 8.99 -16.44 15.48
C GLN A 108 9.82 -15.27 14.96
N VAL A 109 9.38 -14.67 13.86
CA VAL A 109 9.96 -13.44 13.32
C VAL A 109 9.71 -12.28 14.26
N THR A 110 10.72 -11.44 14.44
CA THR A 110 10.60 -10.16 15.15
C THR A 110 10.92 -9.00 14.22
N TYR A 111 10.31 -7.84 14.50
CA TYR A 111 10.62 -6.59 13.82
C TYR A 111 10.72 -5.45 14.83
N GLY A 112 11.87 -4.74 14.85
CA GLY A 112 12.20 -3.79 15.91
C GLY A 112 12.17 -4.40 17.31
N GLY A 113 12.39 -5.72 17.42
CA GLY A 113 12.31 -6.47 18.67
C GLY A 113 10.91 -6.97 19.05
N HIS A 114 9.86 -6.65 18.28
CA HIS A 114 8.50 -7.14 18.54
C HIS A 114 8.22 -8.45 17.81
N PRO A 115 7.74 -9.51 18.49
CA PRO A 115 7.23 -10.70 17.81
C PRO A 115 6.06 -10.37 16.89
N LEU A 116 6.06 -10.89 15.66
CA LEU A 116 5.03 -10.61 14.65
C LEU A 116 3.99 -11.71 14.56
N TYR A 117 2.72 -11.32 14.42
CA TYR A 117 1.57 -12.24 14.36
C TYR A 117 0.68 -11.93 13.15
N THR A 118 0.10 -12.97 12.56
CA THR A 118 -1.11 -12.85 11.74
C THR A 118 -2.35 -13.16 12.58
N PHE A 119 -3.51 -12.65 12.19
CA PHE A 119 -4.76 -12.89 12.89
C PHE A 119 -5.65 -13.88 12.14
N LYS A 120 -6.05 -14.97 12.80
CA LYS A 120 -6.84 -16.06 12.19
C LYS A 120 -8.17 -15.62 11.57
N ARG A 121 -8.76 -14.50 12.02
CA ARG A 121 -10.03 -13.99 11.48
C ARG A 121 -9.87 -12.98 10.34
N ASP A 122 -8.64 -12.62 10.01
CA ASP A 122 -8.29 -11.84 8.82
C ASP A 122 -8.15 -12.79 7.63
N THR A 123 -9.31 -13.23 7.10
CA THR A 123 -9.37 -14.29 6.09
C THR A 123 -9.11 -13.83 4.66
N ALA A 124 -8.88 -12.53 4.45
CA ALA A 124 -8.62 -11.96 3.13
C ALA A 124 -7.50 -10.91 3.19
N PRO A 125 -6.75 -10.70 2.09
CA PRO A 125 -5.71 -9.69 2.03
C PRO A 125 -6.24 -8.30 2.39
N GLY A 126 -5.46 -7.54 3.16
CA GLY A 126 -5.79 -6.18 3.60
C GLY A 126 -6.87 -6.08 4.69
N THR A 127 -7.38 -7.20 5.20
CA THR A 127 -8.29 -7.16 6.37
C THR A 127 -7.51 -6.91 7.65
N THR A 128 -8.01 -6.00 8.49
CA THR A 128 -7.32 -5.51 9.71
C THR A 128 -8.16 -5.73 10.98
N ARG A 129 -8.93 -6.83 11.08
CA ARG A 129 -9.88 -7.05 12.20
C ARG A 129 -9.20 -7.29 13.54
N GLY A 130 -7.91 -7.61 13.53
CA GLY A 130 -7.09 -7.72 14.73
C GLY A 130 -6.74 -6.36 15.36
N GLN A 131 -6.85 -5.27 14.60
CA GLN A 131 -6.41 -3.95 15.05
C GLN A 131 -7.20 -3.48 16.28
N LYS A 132 -6.48 -3.08 17.34
CA LYS A 132 -7.01 -2.70 18.65
C LYS A 132 -7.83 -3.79 19.36
N LEU A 133 -7.75 -5.05 18.94
CA LEU A 133 -8.52 -6.11 19.58
C LEU A 133 -8.07 -6.30 21.02
N GLY A 134 -8.99 -6.10 21.96
CA GLY A 134 -8.69 -6.12 23.40
C GLY A 134 -7.82 -4.96 23.89
N GLY A 135 -7.50 -3.99 23.04
CA GLY A 135 -6.54 -2.92 23.35
C GLY A 135 -5.08 -3.40 23.42
N GLU A 136 -4.78 -4.58 22.88
CA GLU A 136 -3.48 -5.23 23.10
C GLU A 136 -2.74 -5.59 21.80
N PHE A 137 -3.46 -5.73 20.69
CA PHE A 137 -2.87 -6.06 19.39
C PHE A 137 -2.99 -4.89 18.42
N PHE A 138 -1.87 -4.56 17.78
CA PHE A 138 -1.77 -3.40 16.90
C PHE A 138 -1.00 -3.73 15.63
N LEU A 139 -1.45 -3.17 14.51
CA LEU A 139 -0.72 -3.18 13.24
C LEU A 139 0.67 -2.58 13.45
N VAL A 140 1.63 -3.11 12.71
CA VAL A 140 3.03 -2.68 12.80
C VAL A 140 3.36 -1.77 11.62
N SER A 141 3.93 -0.60 11.89
CA SER A 141 4.43 0.32 10.86
C SER A 141 5.81 -0.09 10.32
N PRO A 142 6.24 0.44 9.17
CA PRO A 142 7.60 0.22 8.63
C PRO A 142 8.73 0.74 9.51
N THR A 143 8.44 1.53 10.54
CA THR A 143 9.41 2.00 11.53
C THR A 143 9.38 1.18 12.82
N ALA A 144 8.74 0.00 12.77
CA ALA A 144 8.53 -0.93 13.88
C ALA A 144 7.69 -0.40 15.06
N ALA A 145 7.02 0.74 14.88
CA ALA A 145 6.09 1.26 15.88
C ALA A 145 4.70 0.61 15.73
N ALA A 146 4.01 0.45 16.86
CA ALA A 146 2.58 0.17 16.87
C ALA A 146 1.80 1.32 16.23
N ILE A 147 0.90 1.00 15.31
CA ILE A 147 -0.07 1.97 14.79
C ILE A 147 -1.19 2.02 15.81
N GLU A 148 -1.09 2.93 16.76
CA GLU A 148 -2.04 3.02 17.88
C GLU A 148 -3.34 3.68 17.50
N ASP A 149 -3.35 4.60 16.54
CA ASP A 149 -4.55 5.26 16.10
C ASP A 149 -4.75 5.06 14.61
N LYS A 150 -6.00 5.25 14.18
CA LYS A 150 -6.18 5.55 12.77
C LYS A 150 -5.28 6.74 12.45
N LEU A 151 -4.76 6.79 11.23
CA LEU A 151 -4.29 8.07 10.71
C LEU A 151 -5.36 9.08 11.11
N PRO A 152 -4.96 10.23 11.71
CA PRO A 152 -5.94 11.26 12.00
C PRO A 152 -6.75 11.38 10.74
N GLU A 153 -8.05 11.17 10.88
CA GLU A 153 -8.97 11.42 9.80
C GLU A 153 -8.49 12.74 9.22
N GLN A 154 -8.28 12.81 7.90
CA GLN A 154 -7.74 14.01 7.26
C GLN A 154 -8.79 15.14 7.34
N GLN A 155 -9.34 15.42 8.51
CA GLN A 155 -9.82 16.71 8.91
C GLN A 155 -8.59 17.59 8.95
N ALA A 156 -8.24 18.12 7.79
CA ALA A 156 -7.35 19.24 7.71
C ALA A 156 -7.73 20.26 8.78
N ASP A 157 -6.73 20.89 9.40
CA ASP A 157 -6.86 21.84 10.50
C ASP A 157 -7.55 23.14 10.02
N ILE A 158 -8.82 23.01 9.62
CA ILE A 158 -9.69 24.06 9.11
C ILE A 158 -10.86 24.21 10.07
N SER A 159 -11.27 25.47 10.29
CA SER A 159 -12.40 25.75 11.17
C SER A 159 -13.68 25.08 10.63
N GLU A 160 -14.63 24.77 11.53
CA GLU A 160 -15.93 24.24 11.14
C GLU A 160 -16.63 25.12 10.08
N SER A 161 -16.51 26.45 10.22
CA SER A 161 -17.02 27.40 9.24
C SER A 161 -16.32 27.31 7.87
N ASP A 162 -15.02 27.06 7.84
CA ASP A 162 -14.28 26.92 6.58
C ASP A 162 -14.61 25.58 5.91
N LEU A 163 -14.78 24.53 6.71
CA LEU A 163 -15.23 23.22 6.24
C LEU A 163 -16.63 23.33 5.61
N ASP A 164 -17.56 24.03 6.24
CA ASP A 164 -18.91 24.23 5.71
C ASP A 164 -18.89 25.04 4.41
N ALA A 165 -18.07 26.09 4.33
CA ALA A 165 -17.90 26.88 3.10
C ALA A 165 -17.29 26.05 1.97
N LEU A 166 -16.31 25.19 2.29
CA LEU A 166 -15.67 24.28 1.35
C LEU A 166 -16.65 23.21 0.85
N LYS A 167 -17.44 22.61 1.74
CA LYS A 167 -18.51 21.65 1.40
C LYS A 167 -19.60 22.31 0.54
N ALA A 168 -20.01 23.55 0.84
CA ALA A 168 -20.98 24.27 0.04
C ALA A 168 -20.48 24.55 -1.38
N THR A 169 -19.21 24.95 -1.50
CA THR A 169 -18.52 25.07 -2.80
C THR A 169 -18.51 23.72 -3.54
N GLY A 170 -18.15 22.65 -2.83
CA GLY A 170 -18.11 21.30 -3.37
C GLY A 170 -19.46 20.77 -3.83
N ALA A 171 -20.53 21.02 -3.08
CA ALA A 171 -21.89 20.63 -3.43
C ALA A 171 -22.34 21.29 -4.73
N ALA A 172 -22.02 22.58 -4.92
CA ALA A 172 -22.31 23.30 -6.15
C ALA A 172 -21.55 22.72 -7.36
N VAL A 173 -20.25 22.43 -7.18
CA VAL A 173 -19.43 21.79 -8.21
C VAL A 173 -19.94 20.38 -8.53
N PHE A 174 -20.31 19.59 -7.52
CA PHE A 174 -20.83 18.24 -7.67
C PHE A 174 -22.12 18.24 -8.48
N ALA A 175 -23.08 19.11 -8.14
CA ALA A 175 -24.35 19.23 -8.85
C ALA A 175 -24.15 19.63 -10.32
N ALA A 176 -23.20 20.54 -10.59
CA ALA A 176 -22.96 21.03 -11.94
C ALA A 176 -22.18 20.04 -12.83
N ASN A 177 -21.30 19.21 -12.25
CA ASN A 177 -20.30 18.46 -13.03
C ASN A 177 -20.33 16.94 -12.80
N CYS A 178 -20.74 16.47 -11.63
CA CYS A 178 -20.51 15.08 -11.20
C CYS A 178 -21.81 14.27 -11.10
N ALA A 179 -22.89 14.89 -10.60
CA ALA A 179 -24.16 14.23 -10.31
C ALA A 179 -24.80 13.57 -11.54
N VAL A 180 -24.57 14.12 -12.74
CA VAL A 180 -25.06 13.53 -14.00
C VAL A 180 -24.59 12.08 -14.20
N CYS A 181 -23.38 11.76 -13.74
CA CYS A 181 -22.81 10.42 -13.86
C CYS A 181 -22.89 9.63 -12.55
N HIS A 182 -22.59 10.26 -11.42
CA HIS A 182 -22.48 9.59 -10.13
C HIS A 182 -23.79 9.56 -9.32
N GLY A 183 -24.86 10.19 -9.83
CA GLY A 183 -26.13 10.31 -9.14
C GLY A 183 -26.16 11.45 -8.13
N ASP A 184 -27.37 11.96 -7.86
CA ASP A 184 -27.58 13.12 -6.98
C ASP A 184 -27.24 12.80 -5.51
N ASN A 185 -27.30 11.53 -5.13
CA ASN A 185 -26.92 11.02 -3.81
C ASN A 185 -25.63 10.18 -3.86
N GLY A 186 -24.83 10.30 -4.93
CA GLY A 186 -23.63 9.50 -5.12
C GLY A 186 -23.91 8.00 -5.29
N GLU A 187 -25.15 7.61 -5.61
CA GLU A 187 -25.58 6.21 -5.71
C GLU A 187 -25.00 5.46 -6.92
N GLY A 188 -24.37 6.18 -7.85
CA GLY A 188 -23.86 5.65 -9.10
C GLY A 188 -24.95 5.49 -10.15
N ARG A 189 -24.63 5.86 -11.40
CA ARG A 189 -25.50 5.67 -12.56
C ARG A 189 -24.65 5.27 -13.76
N ILE A 190 -24.15 6.27 -14.48
CA ILE A 190 -23.19 6.11 -15.58
C ILE A 190 -21.79 5.89 -14.97
N GLY A 191 -21.45 6.69 -13.98
CA GLY A 191 -20.26 6.53 -13.16
C GLY A 191 -20.52 5.62 -11.95
N PRO A 192 -19.46 5.07 -11.34
CA PRO A 192 -19.58 4.21 -10.17
C PRO A 192 -20.19 4.95 -8.97
N ALA A 193 -20.73 4.20 -8.01
CA ALA A 193 -21.20 4.75 -6.75
C ALA A 193 -20.05 5.39 -5.96
N LEU A 194 -20.30 6.57 -5.42
CA LEU A 194 -19.43 7.29 -4.49
C LEU A 194 -19.91 7.13 -3.04
N ALA A 195 -21.18 6.80 -2.84
CA ALA A 195 -21.78 6.55 -1.53
C ALA A 195 -21.21 5.28 -0.88
N ASN A 196 -20.88 5.37 0.42
CA ASN A 196 -20.30 4.28 1.23
C ASN A 196 -19.11 3.57 0.55
N ASN A 197 -18.27 4.32 -0.16
CA ASN A 197 -17.22 3.75 -1.00
C ASN A 197 -15.83 4.10 -0.43
N SER A 198 -15.13 3.10 0.08
CA SER A 198 -13.80 3.29 0.70
C SER A 198 -12.73 3.82 -0.27
N ILE A 199 -12.90 3.68 -1.58
CA ILE A 199 -11.93 4.20 -2.54
C ILE A 199 -11.84 5.74 -2.49
N VAL A 200 -12.92 6.42 -2.11
CA VAL A 200 -12.94 7.89 -2.02
C VAL A 200 -12.13 8.42 -0.83
N GLY A 201 -11.80 7.54 0.12
CA GLY A 201 -10.90 7.83 1.25
C GLY A 201 -9.42 7.90 0.83
N ASN A 202 -9.03 7.32 -0.30
CA ASN A 202 -7.68 7.45 -0.84
C ASN A 202 -7.50 8.82 -1.51
N THR A 203 -6.85 9.75 -0.81
CA THR A 203 -6.67 11.15 -1.24
C THR A 203 -5.92 11.27 -2.56
N ASP A 204 -4.82 10.52 -2.74
CA ASP A 204 -4.05 10.56 -3.99
C ASP A 204 -4.86 10.04 -5.17
N PHE A 205 -5.57 8.94 -4.97
CA PHE A 205 -6.44 8.36 -5.99
C PHE A 205 -7.53 9.34 -6.41
N ILE A 206 -8.29 9.89 -5.45
CA ILE A 206 -9.45 10.73 -5.79
C ILE A 206 -9.03 12.07 -6.41
N VAL A 207 -7.95 12.69 -5.91
CA VAL A 207 -7.40 13.93 -6.49
C VAL A 207 -6.95 13.67 -7.94
N GLU A 208 -6.21 12.59 -8.18
CA GLU A 208 -5.77 12.20 -9.51
C GLU A 208 -6.95 11.94 -10.46
N ARG A 209 -7.99 11.23 -10.00
CA ARG A 209 -9.18 10.97 -10.81
C ARG A 209 -9.94 12.25 -11.17
N VAL A 210 -10.00 13.26 -10.31
CA VAL A 210 -10.67 14.53 -10.63
C VAL A 210 -9.80 15.39 -11.57
N LEU A 211 -8.50 15.48 -11.32
CA LEU A 211 -7.58 16.29 -12.14
C LEU A 211 -7.41 15.72 -13.56
N ASN A 212 -7.18 14.40 -13.65
CA ASN A 212 -6.79 13.74 -14.90
C ASN A 212 -7.86 12.83 -15.49
N GLY A 213 -8.98 12.64 -14.78
CA GLY A 213 -10.08 11.81 -15.23
C GLY A 213 -9.76 10.32 -15.15
N PHE A 214 -10.64 9.53 -15.76
CA PHE A 214 -10.43 8.13 -16.08
C PHE A 214 -10.92 7.93 -17.52
N ILE A 215 -10.16 8.46 -18.47
CA ILE A 215 -10.58 8.68 -19.86
C ILE A 215 -11.03 7.38 -20.53
N GLU A 216 -10.31 6.27 -20.31
CA GLU A 216 -10.65 4.96 -20.86
C GLU A 216 -12.00 4.42 -20.35
N HIS A 217 -12.47 4.93 -19.20
CA HIS A 217 -13.73 4.55 -18.56
C HIS A 217 -14.77 5.68 -18.60
N GLY A 218 -14.52 6.73 -19.39
CA GLY A 218 -15.50 7.79 -19.66
C GLY A 218 -15.61 8.91 -18.60
N MET A 219 -14.75 8.93 -17.57
CA MET A 219 -14.67 10.06 -16.65
C MET A 219 -13.71 11.12 -17.24
N PRO A 220 -14.18 12.31 -17.65
CA PRO A 220 -13.31 13.33 -18.20
C PRO A 220 -12.43 13.98 -17.11
N PRO A 221 -11.29 14.60 -17.48
CA PRO A 221 -10.52 15.43 -16.56
C PRO A 221 -11.23 16.77 -16.29
N PHE A 222 -11.17 17.26 -15.04
CA PHE A 222 -11.81 18.52 -14.63
C PHE A 222 -10.82 19.67 -14.44
N LYS A 223 -9.82 19.79 -15.34
CA LYS A 223 -8.73 20.77 -15.26
C LYS A 223 -9.17 22.24 -15.27
N ALA A 224 -10.40 22.52 -15.72
CA ALA A 224 -10.99 23.86 -15.73
C ALA A 224 -11.41 24.34 -14.33
N LEU A 225 -11.57 23.43 -13.37
CA LEU A 225 -11.81 23.79 -11.98
C LEU A 225 -10.50 24.23 -11.33
N ASP A 226 -10.58 25.25 -10.48
CA ASP A 226 -9.46 25.67 -9.65
C ASP A 226 -9.25 24.70 -8.46
N ASP A 227 -8.14 24.86 -7.75
CA ASP A 227 -7.77 23.96 -6.65
C ASP A 227 -8.78 24.01 -5.49
N GLN A 228 -9.42 25.15 -5.25
CA GLN A 228 -10.44 25.29 -4.20
C GLN A 228 -11.75 24.58 -4.58
N GLN A 229 -12.14 24.63 -5.85
CA GLN A 229 -13.29 23.91 -6.39
C GLN A 229 -13.06 22.40 -6.38
N ILE A 230 -11.86 21.95 -6.74
CA ILE A 230 -11.50 20.52 -6.70
C ILE A 230 -11.43 20.01 -5.26
N ALA A 231 -10.75 20.75 -4.38
CA ALA A 231 -10.73 20.47 -2.94
C ALA A 231 -12.14 20.41 -2.35
N GLY A 232 -13.00 21.36 -2.74
CA GLY A 232 -14.39 21.43 -2.34
C GLY A 232 -15.18 20.19 -2.73
N VAL A 233 -15.16 19.82 -4.03
CA VAL A 233 -15.97 18.70 -4.51
C VAL A 233 -15.51 17.37 -3.93
N ILE A 234 -14.19 17.19 -3.76
CA ILE A 234 -13.62 16.00 -3.13
C ILE A 234 -14.02 15.94 -1.65
N THR A 235 -13.90 17.06 -0.92
CA THR A 235 -14.33 17.16 0.48
C THR A 235 -15.82 16.87 0.64
N PHE A 236 -16.66 17.42 -0.24
CA PHE A 236 -18.10 17.17 -0.22
C PHE A 236 -18.40 15.68 -0.39
N VAL A 237 -17.79 15.01 -1.37
CA VAL A 237 -17.98 13.56 -1.59
C VAL A 237 -17.49 12.72 -0.40
N ARG A 238 -16.35 13.06 0.19
CA ARG A 238 -15.72 12.33 1.31
C ARG A 238 -16.45 12.47 2.65
N THR A 239 -17.33 13.46 2.76
CA THR A 239 -18.06 13.78 4.00
C THR A 239 -19.58 13.74 3.81
N SER A 240 -20.04 13.22 2.67
CA SER A 240 -21.45 13.04 2.32
C SER A 240 -21.72 11.59 1.91
N PHE A 241 -22.99 11.26 1.69
CA PHE A 241 -23.39 9.96 1.12
C PHE A 241 -22.96 8.72 1.94
N GLY A 242 -22.83 8.90 3.26
CA GLY A 242 -22.36 7.85 4.18
C GLY A 242 -20.84 7.69 4.24
N ASN A 243 -20.09 8.61 3.64
CA ASN A 243 -18.64 8.68 3.75
C ASN A 243 -18.22 9.58 4.93
N ASP A 244 -17.10 9.21 5.56
CA ASP A 244 -16.46 9.94 6.65
C ASP A 244 -14.93 9.75 6.53
N TYR A 245 -14.33 10.50 5.60
CA TYR A 245 -12.89 10.44 5.30
C TYR A 245 -12.19 11.79 5.48
N GLY A 246 -12.86 12.78 6.10
CA GLY A 246 -12.33 14.13 6.25
C GLY A 246 -12.22 14.95 4.96
N ALA A 247 -11.65 16.14 5.08
CA ALA A 247 -11.50 17.13 4.03
C ALA A 247 -10.22 16.94 3.20
N VAL A 248 -10.21 17.57 2.03
CA VAL A 248 -9.01 17.76 1.20
C VAL A 248 -8.91 19.26 0.94
N LEU A 249 -7.75 19.86 1.22
CA LEU A 249 -7.52 21.29 1.04
C LEU A 249 -6.99 21.65 -0.34
N ALA A 250 -7.16 22.92 -0.72
CA ALA A 250 -6.64 23.44 -1.98
C ALA A 250 -5.12 23.26 -2.12
N GLU A 251 -4.35 23.37 -1.03
CA GLU A 251 -2.90 23.13 -1.04
C GLU A 251 -2.54 21.66 -1.32
N GLU A 252 -3.39 20.73 -0.86
CA GLU A 252 -3.19 19.31 -1.16
C GLU A 252 -3.48 19.01 -2.64
N VAL A 253 -4.39 19.76 -3.26
CA VAL A 253 -4.65 19.67 -4.70
C VAL A 253 -3.52 20.32 -5.50
N SER A 254 -3.06 21.51 -5.09
CA SER A 254 -2.04 22.28 -5.80
C SER A 254 -0.72 21.51 -5.92
N THR A 255 -0.33 20.79 -4.88
CA THR A 255 0.88 19.94 -4.85
C THR A 255 0.82 18.73 -5.78
N ARG A 256 -0.36 18.40 -6.32
CA ARG A 256 -0.63 17.24 -7.18
C ARG A 256 -1.01 17.61 -8.62
N ARG A 257 -1.08 18.90 -8.95
CA ARG A 257 -1.49 19.40 -10.27
C ARG A 257 -0.38 19.35 -11.32
#